data_AF-A0A0L0M3M7-F1
#
_entry.id   AF-A0A0L0M3M7-F1
#
_cell.length_a   1.000
_cell.length_b   1.000
_cell.length_c   1.000
_cell.angle_alpha   90.00
_cell.angle_beta   90.00
_cell.angle_gamma   90.00
#
_symmetry.space_group_name_H-M   'P 1'
#
loop_
_entity.id
_entity.type
_entity.pdbx_description
1 polymer ?
#
loop_
_entity_poly.entity_id
_entity_poly.type
_entity_poly.pdbx_seq_one_letter_code
_entity_poly.pdbx_strand_id
1 'polypeptide(L)'
;MPTLSGRTTKTDAAAIGSRPSRALPYELHTTAYLNANASAVSLEFSNGSSKSAGAVFRVYDRNHLDQVPRRYVVEAGKSITGAWTVPAADQGRYDFWVLGPNGYHCEFAGSLREVTAASNPEIQVC
;
A
#
# COMPACT_ATOMS: atom_id res chain seq x y z
N MET A 1 47.98 -55.26 -4.22
CA MET A 1 46.61 -55.27 -3.68
C MET A 1 46.40 -53.96 -2.91
N PRO A 2 45.50 -53.05 -3.36
CA PRO A 2 45.34 -51.72 -2.77
C PRO A 2 44.28 -51.73 -1.67
N THR A 3 44.46 -50.92 -0.63
CA THR A 3 43.40 -50.68 0.38
C THR A 3 42.81 -49.30 0.13
N LEU A 4 41.61 -49.23 -0.47
CA LEU A 4 40.86 -47.98 -0.62
C LEU A 4 40.31 -47.57 0.76
N SER A 5 40.81 -46.47 1.32
CA SER A 5 40.19 -45.85 2.50
C SER A 5 39.04 -44.96 2.03
N GLY A 6 37.80 -45.44 2.17
CA GLY A 6 36.59 -44.67 1.86
C GLY A 6 36.47 -43.44 2.77
N ARG A 7 36.59 -42.24 2.20
CA ARG A 7 36.30 -41.00 2.90
C ARG A 7 34.82 -40.68 2.71
N THR A 8 34.00 -41.04 3.70
CA THR A 8 32.60 -40.65 3.75
C THR A 8 32.50 -39.13 3.83
N THR A 9 32.06 -38.46 2.77
CA THR A 9 31.59 -37.08 2.85
C THR A 9 30.29 -37.06 3.64
N LYS A 10 30.36 -36.61 4.89
CA LYS A 10 29.18 -36.28 5.70
C LYS A 10 28.53 -35.05 5.07
N THR A 11 27.39 -35.23 4.41
CA THR A 11 26.55 -34.12 3.94
C THR A 11 26.11 -33.30 5.14
N ASP A 12 26.35 -31.98 5.13
CA ASP A 12 25.82 -31.09 6.15
C ASP A 12 24.29 -31.16 6.13
N ALA A 13 23.71 -31.65 7.22
CA ALA A 13 22.27 -31.65 7.41
C ALA A 13 21.80 -30.19 7.50
N ALA A 14 20.90 -29.78 6.61
CA ALA A 14 20.22 -28.49 6.74
C ALA A 14 19.56 -28.43 8.12
N ALA A 15 20.03 -27.53 8.98
CA ALA A 15 19.41 -27.32 10.28
C ALA A 15 17.93 -26.98 10.06
N ILE A 16 17.03 -27.72 10.70
CA ILE A 16 15.61 -27.38 10.74
C ILE A 16 15.46 -26.18 11.68
N GLY A 17 15.82 -25.00 11.18
CA GLY A 17 15.66 -23.73 11.87
C GLY A 17 14.26 -23.20 11.64
N SER A 18 13.44 -23.14 12.68
CA SER A 18 12.20 -22.36 12.61
C SER A 18 12.58 -20.87 12.56
N ARG A 19 12.19 -20.16 11.49
CA ARG A 19 12.28 -18.71 11.42
C ARG A 19 10.97 -18.15 11.99
N PRO A 20 10.91 -17.72 13.26
CA PRO A 20 9.68 -17.17 13.80
C PRO A 20 9.28 -15.95 12.98
N SER A 21 7.98 -15.86 12.67
CA SER A 21 7.41 -14.66 12.07
C SER A 21 7.67 -13.48 13.01
N ARG A 22 8.19 -12.38 12.48
CA ARG A 22 8.40 -11.15 13.26
C ARG A 22 7.17 -10.27 13.14
N ALA A 23 6.80 -9.61 14.23
CA ALA A 23 5.72 -8.62 14.23
C ALA A 23 5.99 -7.56 13.14
N LEU A 24 4.97 -7.30 12.32
CA LEU A 24 5.09 -6.31 11.24
C LEU A 24 5.44 -4.94 11.83
N PRO A 25 6.34 -4.17 11.21
CA PRO A 25 6.78 -2.89 11.74
C PRO A 25 5.88 -1.72 11.32
N TYR A 26 4.70 -1.98 10.74
CA TYR A 26 3.83 -0.96 10.16
C TYR A 26 2.40 -1.07 10.68
N GLU A 27 1.75 0.09 10.74
CA GLU A 27 0.32 0.27 10.99
C GLU A 27 -0.13 1.28 9.93
N LEU A 28 -0.64 0.80 8.80
CA LEU A 28 -0.84 1.61 7.59
C LEU A 28 -2.32 1.85 7.36
N HIS A 29 -2.68 3.11 7.14
CA HIS A 29 -4.05 3.48 6.78
C HIS A 29 -4.04 4.43 5.59
N THR A 30 -5.12 4.39 4.83
CA THR A 30 -5.39 5.35 3.77
C THR A 30 -6.84 5.78 3.88
N THR A 31 -7.08 7.09 3.83
CA THR A 31 -8.41 7.69 3.86
C THR A 31 -8.56 8.60 2.66
N ALA A 32 -9.64 8.46 1.89
CA ALA A 32 -9.99 9.39 0.85
C ALA A 32 -10.96 10.48 1.33
N TYR A 33 -10.84 11.63 0.67
CA TYR A 33 -11.69 12.79 0.87
C TYR A 33 -12.15 13.27 -0.50
N LEU A 34 -13.46 13.39 -0.67
CA LEU A 34 -14.09 13.75 -1.93
C LEU A 34 -14.52 15.22 -1.90
N ASN A 35 -14.11 15.99 -2.91
CA ASN A 35 -14.53 17.37 -3.10
C ASN A 35 -15.14 17.53 -4.50
N ALA A 36 -16.46 17.32 -4.58
CA ALA A 36 -17.20 17.44 -5.83
C ALA A 36 -17.12 18.85 -6.45
N ASN A 37 -17.12 19.91 -5.62
CA ASN A 37 -17.05 21.30 -6.08
C ASN A 37 -15.71 21.60 -6.77
N ALA A 38 -14.62 21.05 -6.27
CA ALA A 38 -13.29 21.19 -6.85
C ALA A 38 -12.94 20.11 -7.88
N SER A 39 -13.87 19.18 -8.16
CA SER A 39 -13.61 17.98 -8.97
C SER A 39 -12.34 17.24 -8.52
N ALA A 40 -12.16 17.08 -7.20
CA ALA A 40 -10.93 16.57 -6.62
C ALA A 40 -11.17 15.43 -5.65
N VAL A 41 -10.25 14.47 -5.64
CA VAL A 41 -10.13 13.40 -4.65
C VAL A 41 -8.79 13.56 -3.96
N SER A 42 -8.77 13.53 -2.63
CA SER A 42 -7.54 13.51 -1.85
C SER A 42 -7.40 12.18 -1.14
N LEU A 43 -6.18 11.66 -1.03
CA LEU A 43 -5.85 10.48 -0.25
C LEU A 43 -4.85 10.87 0.84
N GLU A 44 -5.22 10.70 2.09
CA GLU A 44 -4.30 10.78 3.23
C GLU A 44 -3.74 9.40 3.51
N PHE A 45 -2.41 9.29 3.49
CA PHE A 45 -1.67 8.08 3.85
C PHE A 45 -1.08 8.27 5.23
N SER A 46 -1.34 7.36 6.15
CA SER A 46 -0.77 7.38 7.50
C SER A 46 0.00 6.10 7.81
N ASN A 47 1.06 6.26 8.60
CA ASN A 47 1.80 5.16 9.20
C ASN A 47 1.80 5.36 10.71
N GLY A 48 0.84 4.75 11.40
CA GLY A 48 0.64 4.84 12.86
C GLY A 48 1.73 4.15 13.69
N SER A 49 2.67 3.45 13.04
CA SER A 49 3.71 2.68 13.74
C SER A 49 4.54 3.58 14.66
N SER A 50 4.70 3.13 15.90
CA SER A 50 5.63 3.73 16.87
C SER A 50 7.10 3.32 16.65
N LYS A 51 7.37 2.40 15.71
CA LYS A 51 8.73 1.95 15.34
C LYS A 51 9.27 2.82 14.21
N SER A 52 10.59 3.04 14.13
CA SER A 52 11.25 3.93 13.15
C SER A 52 11.17 3.53 11.66
N ALA A 53 10.32 2.58 11.26
CA ALA A 53 10.22 2.14 9.86
C ALA A 53 9.25 3.04 9.08
N GLY A 54 9.78 3.75 8.07
CA GLY A 54 8.95 4.45 7.08
C GLY A 54 8.28 3.48 6.09
N ALA A 55 7.14 3.87 5.55
CA ALA A 55 6.37 3.10 4.58
C ALA A 55 6.29 3.84 3.24
N VAL A 56 6.29 3.08 2.14
CA VAL A 56 6.14 3.61 0.79
C VAL A 56 4.81 3.17 0.21
N PHE A 57 3.94 4.14 -0.07
CA PHE A 57 2.69 3.96 -0.79
C PHE A 57 2.89 4.25 -2.28
N ARG A 58 2.28 3.44 -3.13
CA ARG A 58 2.21 3.63 -4.59
C ARG A 58 0.74 3.73 -4.96
N VAL A 59 0.40 4.77 -5.68
CA VAL A 59 -0.98 5.01 -6.13
C VAL A 59 -1.02 4.89 -7.64
N TYR A 60 -1.86 3.99 -8.12
CA TYR A 60 -2.18 3.82 -9.52
C TYR A 60 -3.58 4.37 -9.77
N ASP A 61 -3.73 5.12 -10.85
CA ASP A 61 -5.04 5.49 -11.37
C ASP A 61 -5.43 4.45 -12.43
N ARG A 62 -6.50 3.70 -12.17
CA ARG A 62 -6.95 2.64 -13.08
C ARG A 62 -7.68 3.15 -14.31
N ASN A 63 -8.20 4.37 -14.25
CA ASN A 63 -8.77 5.02 -15.41
C ASN A 63 -7.67 5.54 -16.35
N HIS A 64 -6.46 5.77 -15.82
CA HIS A 64 -5.31 6.32 -16.55
C HIS A 64 -4.01 5.54 -16.27
N LEU A 65 -3.99 4.26 -16.65
CA LEU A 65 -2.84 3.37 -16.41
C LEU A 65 -1.56 3.74 -17.18
N ASP A 66 -1.68 4.64 -18.16
CA ASP A 66 -0.55 5.24 -18.89
C ASP A 66 0.18 6.31 -18.05
N GLN A 67 -0.44 6.83 -16.99
CA GLN A 67 0.18 7.80 -16.10
C GLN A 67 1.21 7.15 -15.16
N VAL A 68 2.25 7.92 -14.82
CA VAL A 68 3.26 7.48 -13.85
C VAL A 68 2.64 7.35 -12.46
N PRO A 69 2.75 6.17 -11.79
CA PRO A 69 2.20 5.98 -10.46
C PRO A 69 2.84 6.95 -9.46
N ARG A 70 2.01 7.61 -8.64
CA ARG A 70 2.50 8.52 -7.61
C ARG A 70 3.01 7.73 -6.41
N ARG A 71 4.08 8.22 -5.79
CA ARG A 71 4.74 7.56 -4.66
C ARG A 71 4.80 8.49 -3.47
N TYR A 72 4.40 7.99 -2.32
CA TYR A 72 4.43 8.73 -1.06
C TYR A 72 5.25 7.94 -0.04
N VAL A 73 6.20 8.61 0.61
CA VAL A 73 7.03 8.02 1.66
C VAL A 73 6.61 8.63 2.98
N VAL A 74 6.02 7.82 3.85
CA VAL A 74 5.47 8.27 5.13
C VAL A 74 6.34 7.71 6.25
N GLU A 75 6.93 8.60 7.03
CA GLU A 75 7.67 8.21 8.23
C GLU A 75 6.74 7.62 9.30
N ALA A 76 7.33 6.92 10.25
CA ALA A 76 6.62 6.39 11.41
C ALA A 76 5.92 7.49 12.21
N GLY A 77 4.68 7.24 12.61
CA GLY A 77 3.82 8.18 13.34
C GLY A 77 3.37 9.40 12.54
N LYS A 78 3.52 9.42 11.21
CA LYS A 78 3.17 10.59 10.37
C LYS A 78 2.09 10.27 9.35
N SER A 79 1.56 11.32 8.72
CA SER A 79 0.72 11.26 7.54
C SER A 79 1.18 12.21 6.43
N ILE A 80 0.80 11.92 5.19
CA ILE A 80 0.98 12.76 4.00
C ILE A 80 -0.29 12.67 3.17
N THR A 81 -0.72 13.79 2.58
CA THR A 81 -1.89 13.84 1.69
C THR A 81 -1.49 14.08 0.24
N GLY A 82 -2.02 13.27 -0.66
CA GLY A 82 -1.99 13.49 -2.10
C GLY A 82 -3.35 13.98 -2.61
N ALA A 83 -3.35 14.77 -3.68
CA ALA A 83 -4.59 15.23 -4.33
C ALA A 83 -4.58 14.96 -5.84
N TRP A 84 -5.72 14.56 -6.36
CA TRP A 84 -5.98 14.27 -7.76
C TRP A 84 -7.17 15.10 -8.23
N THR A 85 -6.99 15.84 -9.31
CA THR A 85 -8.11 16.41 -10.05
C THR A 85 -8.67 15.32 -10.95
N VAL A 86 -9.98 15.08 -10.88
CA VAL A 86 -10.68 14.13 -11.75
C VAL A 86 -10.95 14.83 -13.09
N PRO A 87 -10.35 14.36 -14.20
CA PRO A 87 -10.61 14.89 -15.53
C PRO A 87 -12.10 14.93 -15.88
N ALA A 88 -12.53 15.97 -16.58
CA ALA A 88 -13.92 16.07 -17.07
C ALA A 88 -14.29 14.89 -17.98
N ALA A 89 -13.31 14.33 -18.71
CA ALA A 89 -13.48 13.16 -19.57
C ALA A 89 -13.93 11.90 -18.81
N ASP A 90 -13.56 11.77 -17.53
CA ASP A 90 -13.96 10.63 -16.70
C ASP A 90 -15.36 10.79 -16.12
N GLN A 91 -16.02 11.91 -16.39
CA GLN A 91 -17.38 12.22 -15.96
C GLN A 91 -17.55 12.13 -14.43
N GLY A 92 -16.49 12.48 -13.69
CA GLY A 92 -16.46 12.45 -12.23
C GLY A 92 -16.12 11.08 -11.61
N ARG A 93 -15.87 10.04 -12.42
CA ARG A 93 -15.44 8.73 -11.93
C ARG A 93 -13.96 8.73 -11.56
N TYR A 94 -13.62 8.00 -10.51
CA TYR A 94 -12.25 7.76 -10.08
C TYR A 94 -12.09 6.30 -9.66
N ASP A 95 -10.87 5.76 -9.82
CA ASP A 95 -10.51 4.42 -9.37
C ASP A 95 -9.00 4.41 -9.04
N PHE A 96 -8.69 4.43 -7.75
CA PHE A 96 -7.32 4.45 -7.24
C PHE A 96 -6.96 3.15 -6.53
N TRP A 97 -5.87 2.52 -6.98
CA TRP A 97 -5.22 1.43 -6.28
C TRP A 97 -4.06 1.95 -5.45
N VAL A 98 -4.12 1.72 -4.14
CA VAL A 98 -3.08 2.09 -3.18
C VAL A 98 -2.37 0.83 -2.72
N LEU A 99 -1.08 0.76 -3.04
CA LEU A 99 -0.21 -0.38 -2.72
C LEU A 99 0.86 0.04 -1.72
N GLY A 100 1.07 -0.77 -0.70
CA GLY A 100 2.09 -0.54 0.34
C GLY A 100 2.96 -1.78 0.60
N PRO A 101 3.89 -1.69 1.57
CA PRO A 101 4.71 -2.83 1.96
C PRO A 101 3.85 -3.94 2.60
N ASN A 102 4.42 -5.15 2.67
CA ASN A 102 3.78 -6.33 3.29
C ASN A 102 2.39 -6.69 2.75
N GLY A 103 2.13 -6.41 1.47
CA GLY A 103 0.87 -6.76 0.82
C GLY A 103 -0.29 -5.81 1.10
N TYR A 104 -0.02 -4.62 1.65
CA TYR A 104 -1.03 -3.59 1.82
C TYR A 104 -1.65 -3.20 0.47
N HIS A 105 -2.97 -3.31 0.36
CA HIS A 105 -3.74 -2.91 -0.81
C HIS A 105 -5.09 -2.36 -0.38
N CYS A 106 -5.40 -1.14 -0.83
CA CYS A 106 -6.73 -0.54 -0.72
C CYS A 106 -7.16 0.00 -2.08
N GLU A 107 -8.44 -0.16 -2.40
CA GLU A 107 -9.04 0.36 -3.62
C GLU A 107 -10.06 1.45 -3.25
N PHE A 108 -9.94 2.60 -3.92
CA PHE A 108 -10.86 3.72 -3.80
C PHE A 108 -11.47 4.00 -5.16
N ALA A 109 -12.66 3.44 -5.41
CA ALA A 109 -13.39 3.62 -6.65
C ALA A 109 -14.77 4.23 -6.38
N GLY A 110 -15.17 5.18 -7.21
CA GLY A 110 -16.44 5.87 -7.03
C GLY A 110 -16.66 6.99 -8.02
N SER A 111 -17.67 7.82 -7.73
CA SER A 111 -18.08 8.95 -8.57
C SER A 111 -18.30 10.19 -7.71
N LEU A 112 -17.63 11.29 -8.04
CA LEU A 112 -17.84 12.58 -7.39
C LEU A 112 -19.27 13.11 -7.55
N ARG A 113 -20.03 12.62 -8.53
CA ARG A 113 -21.42 13.01 -8.78
C ARG A 113 -22.42 12.35 -7.82
N GLU A 114 -22.01 11.27 -7.17
CA GLU A 114 -22.83 10.52 -6.22
C GLU A 114 -22.60 11.00 -4.77
N VAL A 115 -21.64 11.90 -4.57
CA VAL A 115 -21.34 12.50 -3.27
C VAL A 115 -22.42 13.52 -2.93
N THR A 116 -23.37 13.13 -2.09
CA THR A 116 -24.26 14.08 -1.42
C THR A 116 -23.58 14.61 -0.15
N ALA A 117 -24.00 15.76 0.37
CA ALA A 117 -23.43 16.36 1.59
C ALA A 117 -23.50 15.44 2.84
N ALA A 118 -24.28 14.35 2.79
CA ALA A 118 -24.39 13.33 3.83
C ALA A 118 -23.68 12.01 3.50
N SER A 119 -23.09 11.88 2.31
CA SER A 119 -22.40 10.68 1.86
C SER A 119 -20.89 10.84 2.09
N ASN A 120 -20.41 10.37 3.23
CA ASN A 120 -19.00 10.00 3.38
C ASN A 120 -18.92 8.47 3.31
N PRO A 121 -18.95 7.85 2.11
CA PRO A 121 -19.05 6.39 1.97
C PRO A 121 -17.79 5.64 2.46
N GLU A 122 -16.90 6.28 3.18
CA GLU A 122 -15.56 5.80 3.42
C GLU A 122 -15.37 5.23 4.82
N ILE A 123 -15.12 3.93 4.85
CA ILE A 123 -14.73 3.22 6.06
C ILE A 123 -13.27 3.57 6.36
N GLN A 124 -13.02 4.30 7.45
CA GLN A 124 -11.70 4.28 8.09
C GLN A 124 -11.43 2.85 8.55
N VAL A 125 -10.62 2.10 7.80
CA VAL A 125 -10.19 0.78 8.26
C VAL A 125 -8.93 0.94 9.10
N CYS A 126 -9.04 0.42 10.33
CA CYS A 126 -8.05 0.37 11.41
C CYS A 126 -6.77 -0.42 11.07
#